data_AF-A0A0R2K3F6-F1
#
_entry.id   AF-A0A0R2K3F6-F1
#
_cell.length_a   1.000
_cell.length_b   1.000
_cell.length_c   1.000
_cell.angle_alpha   90.00
_cell.angle_beta   90.00
_cell.angle_gamma   90.00
#
_symmetry.space_group_name_H-M   'P 1'
#
loop_
_entity.id
_entity.type
_entity.pdbx_description
1 polymer ?
#
loop_
_entity_poly.entity_id
_entity_poly.type
_entity_poly.pdbx_seq_one_letter_code
_entity_poly.pdbx_strand_id
1 'polypeptide(L)'
;MTGLAQSNKGEVLQNQVDHETIMLIKKPIGVTAGIIPWNAPIFILMRKMIPALVTGCSIIVKPSGETPLGTFKIAELLQKTDIPAGLVQIISGPGSSIGNLLAKNQQINLISITGSTGAGKSVMEAAAANVKKVNLELGGKAPAIVTNKADIDKAVKYIVMARIKNSGQVCTCPERIYVQGEVYDEFVKKVTDTMSKIVTGDPTSPNTDMGPIINKKQLDSIEQKVQDAVAAGAKVLTGGHIIESEGNFYEPTVIVNVDDDSQIMKDEIFGPVLPIAKFATIDEAIDRANDSPYGLSSYVYTDDLKESMEFTNRLNIGEVYVNCEAEEALTGYHAGWRQSGLGGADGQHGFEEYLNTTVSYLRYE
;
A
#
# COMPACT_ATOMS: atom_id res chain seq x y z
N MET A 1 -3.53 3.43 17.36
CA MET A 1 -2.20 3.98 17.74
C MET A 1 -2.23 4.94 18.93
N THR A 2 -3.20 5.85 19.10
CA THR A 2 -3.21 6.79 20.26
C THR A 2 -3.21 6.11 21.63
N GLY A 3 -3.82 4.93 21.77
CA GLY A 3 -3.72 4.11 22.99
C GLY A 3 -2.30 3.63 23.33
N LEU A 4 -1.36 3.69 22.37
CA LEU A 4 0.06 3.40 22.59
C LEU A 4 0.82 4.56 23.23
N ALA A 5 0.23 5.77 23.32
CA ALA A 5 0.90 6.94 23.89
C ALA A 5 1.42 6.73 25.32
N GLN A 6 0.73 5.91 26.10
CA GLN A 6 1.02 5.65 27.50
C GLN A 6 1.56 4.24 27.76
N SER A 7 1.71 3.42 26.72
CA SER A 7 2.31 2.08 26.77
C SER A 7 3.62 2.07 25.95
N ASN A 8 4.48 1.06 26.12
CA ASN A 8 5.78 0.95 25.43
C ASN A 8 6.88 1.97 25.88
N LYS A 9 7.19 2.03 27.18
CA LYS A 9 8.28 2.87 27.74
C LYS A 9 9.67 2.21 27.67
N GLY A 10 9.78 1.00 27.15
CA GLY A 10 10.97 0.16 27.20
C GLY A 10 10.86 -0.97 28.24
N GLU A 11 11.99 -1.56 28.61
CA GLU A 11 12.08 -2.85 29.30
C GLU A 11 13.24 -2.84 30.32
N VAL A 12 13.08 -3.52 31.45
CA VAL A 12 14.21 -3.85 32.34
C VAL A 12 14.65 -5.27 31.99
N LEU A 13 15.92 -5.43 31.61
CA LEU A 13 16.48 -6.70 31.16
C LEU A 13 17.18 -7.45 32.30
N GLN A 14 17.30 -8.76 32.13
CA GLN A 14 18.08 -9.62 33.01
C GLN A 14 19.57 -9.24 32.97
N ASN A 15 20.16 -8.94 34.11
CA ASN A 15 21.60 -8.71 34.26
C ASN A 15 22.38 -10.03 34.37
N GLN A 16 23.64 -10.01 33.94
CA GLN A 16 24.61 -11.11 34.11
C GLN A 16 25.74 -10.77 35.10
N VAL A 17 25.87 -9.49 35.47
CA VAL A 17 26.85 -8.99 36.44
C VAL A 17 26.10 -8.68 37.73
N ASP A 18 26.64 -9.07 38.88
CA ASP A 18 26.08 -8.70 40.18
C ASP A 18 25.99 -7.18 40.32
N HIS A 19 24.97 -6.70 41.04
CA HIS A 19 24.77 -5.26 41.29
C HIS A 19 24.61 -4.41 40.01
N GLU A 20 23.96 -4.95 38.98
CA GLU A 20 23.69 -4.25 37.71
C GLU A 20 22.18 -4.26 37.39
N THR A 21 21.70 -3.15 36.85
CA THR A 21 20.37 -3.03 36.23
C THR A 21 20.54 -2.62 34.78
N ILE A 22 20.01 -3.42 33.85
CA ILE A 22 20.01 -3.10 32.42
C ILE A 22 18.63 -2.57 32.03
N MET A 23 18.56 -1.37 31.46
CA MET A 23 17.30 -0.75 31.05
C MET A 23 17.32 -0.39 29.57
N LEU A 24 16.31 -0.85 28.82
CA LEU A 24 15.95 -0.35 27.51
C LEU A 24 14.93 0.78 27.67
N ILE A 25 15.15 1.90 26.99
CA ILE A 25 14.25 3.05 26.98
C ILE A 25 13.97 3.43 25.53
N LYS A 26 12.69 3.58 25.19
CA LYS A 26 12.24 4.11 23.90
C LYS A 26 12.15 5.63 23.96
N LYS A 27 12.68 6.32 22.95
CA LYS A 27 12.70 7.78 22.84
C LYS A 27 12.25 8.19 21.43
N PRO A 28 11.61 9.36 21.25
CA PRO A 28 11.29 9.87 19.91
C PRO A 28 12.54 9.93 19.03
N ILE A 29 12.37 9.60 17.75
CA ILE A 29 13.46 9.67 16.77
C ILE A 29 13.88 11.12 16.47
N GLY A 30 13.01 12.10 16.72
CA GLY A 30 13.29 13.52 16.58
C GLY A 30 12.40 14.20 15.56
N VAL A 31 12.99 14.90 14.59
CA VAL A 31 12.24 15.55 13.51
C VAL A 31 11.97 14.55 12.40
N THR A 32 10.74 14.49 11.92
CA THR A 32 10.34 13.56 10.85
C THR A 32 9.79 14.32 9.66
N ALA A 33 9.82 13.69 8.49
CA ALA A 33 9.16 14.21 7.30
C ALA A 33 8.30 13.13 6.63
N GLY A 34 7.12 13.52 6.17
CA GLY A 34 6.17 12.68 5.46
C GLY A 34 5.95 13.18 4.04
N ILE A 35 6.12 12.33 3.03
CA ILE A 35 5.68 12.60 1.65
C ILE A 35 4.48 11.68 1.39
N ILE A 36 3.33 12.27 1.07
CA ILE A 36 2.07 11.52 0.94
C ILE A 36 1.54 11.56 -0.50
N PRO A 37 0.92 10.45 -0.97
CA PRO A 37 0.48 10.29 -2.34
C PRO A 37 -0.87 11.00 -2.56
N TRP A 38 -1.38 10.90 -3.77
CA TRP A 38 -2.64 11.51 -4.17
C TRP A 38 -3.87 10.61 -3.97
N ASN A 39 -3.68 9.31 -3.87
CA ASN A 39 -4.77 8.35 -3.96
C ASN A 39 -5.60 8.22 -2.67
N ALA A 40 -4.96 8.42 -1.50
CA ALA A 40 -5.63 8.40 -0.20
C ALA A 40 -5.07 9.52 0.70
N PRO A 41 -5.24 10.81 0.32
CA PRO A 41 -4.43 11.91 0.86
C PRO A 41 -4.63 12.12 2.37
N ILE A 42 -5.87 12.09 2.86
CA ILE A 42 -6.14 12.26 4.29
C ILE A 42 -5.73 11.02 5.09
N PHE A 43 -6.02 9.84 4.57
CA PHE A 43 -5.71 8.60 5.27
C PHE A 43 -4.20 8.44 5.49
N ILE A 44 -3.41 8.62 4.43
CA ILE A 44 -1.95 8.49 4.52
C ILE A 44 -1.32 9.66 5.31
N LEU A 45 -1.91 10.86 5.25
CA LEU A 45 -1.53 11.97 6.14
C LEU A 45 -1.65 11.56 7.60
N MET A 46 -2.81 11.04 8.00
CA MET A 46 -3.06 10.61 9.39
C MET A 46 -2.15 9.46 9.80
N ARG A 47 -1.96 8.48 8.92
CA ARG A 47 -1.07 7.32 9.14
C ARG A 47 0.38 7.72 9.44
N LYS A 48 0.86 8.87 8.94
CA LYS A 48 2.20 9.39 9.24
C LYS A 48 2.22 10.39 10.39
N MET A 49 1.23 11.27 10.46
CA MET A 49 1.17 12.34 11.45
C MET A 49 0.87 11.82 12.85
N ILE A 50 -0.08 10.88 13.00
CA ILE A 50 -0.48 10.34 14.30
C ILE A 50 0.70 9.69 15.04
N PRO A 51 1.43 8.70 14.48
CA PRO A 51 2.53 8.07 15.20
C PRO A 51 3.67 9.05 15.49
N ALA A 52 3.97 10.00 14.60
CA ALA A 52 4.96 11.04 14.87
C ALA A 52 4.59 11.85 16.12
N LEU A 53 3.36 12.37 16.17
CA LEU A 53 2.90 13.19 17.29
C LEU A 53 2.84 12.40 18.59
N VAL A 54 2.30 11.19 18.54
CA VAL A 54 2.08 10.37 19.73
C VAL A 54 3.40 9.88 20.34
N THR A 55 4.44 9.65 19.52
CA THR A 55 5.79 9.31 20.01
C THR A 55 6.58 10.51 20.54
N GLY A 56 6.07 11.74 20.36
CA GLY A 56 6.75 12.97 20.74
C GLY A 56 7.71 13.54 19.68
N CYS A 57 7.55 13.13 18.43
CA CYS A 57 8.28 13.70 17.29
C CYS A 57 7.59 14.97 16.76
N SER A 58 8.34 15.77 16.01
CA SER A 58 7.76 16.76 15.09
C SER A 58 7.67 16.18 13.68
N ILE A 59 6.77 16.71 12.85
CA ILE A 59 6.59 16.24 11.47
C ILE A 59 6.40 17.38 10.47
N ILE A 60 7.12 17.29 9.36
CA ILE A 60 6.93 18.12 8.16
C ILE A 60 6.28 17.25 7.08
N VAL A 61 5.10 17.62 6.58
CA VAL A 61 4.38 16.85 5.56
C VAL A 61 4.34 17.58 4.23
N LYS A 62 4.65 16.86 3.14
CA LYS A 62 4.49 17.31 1.76
C LYS A 62 3.42 16.48 1.05
N PRO A 63 2.21 17.03 0.81
CA PRO A 63 1.21 16.35 -0.01
C PRO A 63 1.60 16.27 -1.48
N SER A 64 0.98 15.33 -2.19
CA SER A 64 0.98 15.34 -3.65
C SER A 64 0.44 16.68 -4.18
N GLY A 65 1.02 17.17 -5.28
CA GLY A 65 0.53 18.36 -5.96
C GLY A 65 -0.84 18.18 -6.61
N GLU A 66 -1.24 16.93 -6.87
CA GLU A 66 -2.53 16.58 -7.48
C GLU A 66 -3.71 16.76 -6.51
N THR A 67 -3.49 16.51 -5.19
CA THR A 67 -4.57 16.49 -4.18
C THR A 67 -4.20 17.20 -2.86
N PRO A 68 -3.68 18.43 -2.88
CA PRO A 68 -3.19 19.09 -1.66
C PRO A 68 -4.30 19.63 -0.75
N LEU A 69 -5.50 19.88 -1.29
CA LEU A 69 -6.55 20.65 -0.62
C LEU A 69 -7.01 20.05 0.70
N GLY A 70 -7.20 18.73 0.75
CA GLY A 70 -7.57 18.05 1.99
C GLY A 70 -6.52 18.21 3.09
N THR A 71 -5.23 18.17 2.71
CA THR A 71 -4.13 18.36 3.65
C THR A 71 -4.09 19.79 4.19
N PHE A 72 -4.36 20.79 3.34
CA PHE A 72 -4.49 22.18 3.78
C PHE A 72 -5.67 22.39 4.72
N LYS A 73 -6.80 21.70 4.48
CA LYS A 73 -7.92 21.79 5.40
C LYS A 73 -7.58 21.23 6.79
N ILE A 74 -6.82 20.15 6.86
CA ILE A 74 -6.27 19.65 8.13
C ILE A 74 -5.34 20.67 8.76
N ALA A 75 -4.51 21.37 7.99
CA ALA A 75 -3.64 22.44 8.51
C ALA A 75 -4.45 23.56 9.21
N GLU A 76 -5.57 24.00 8.62
CA GLU A 76 -6.47 24.98 9.25
C GLU A 76 -7.08 24.45 10.55
N LEU A 77 -7.39 23.16 10.61
CA LEU A 77 -7.94 22.54 11.82
C LEU A 77 -6.88 22.43 12.92
N LEU A 78 -5.64 22.09 12.57
CA LEU A 78 -4.52 22.01 13.52
C LEU A 78 -4.26 23.37 14.21
N GLN A 79 -4.44 24.48 13.51
CA GLN A 79 -4.32 25.83 14.08
C GLN A 79 -5.35 26.14 15.18
N LYS A 80 -6.44 25.36 15.24
CA LYS A 80 -7.49 25.48 16.25
C LYS A 80 -7.31 24.52 17.43
N THR A 81 -6.19 23.79 17.47
CA THR A 81 -5.85 22.85 18.55
C THR A 81 -4.76 23.42 19.43
N ASP A 82 -4.54 22.79 20.59
CA ASP A 82 -3.44 23.13 21.50
C ASP A 82 -2.09 22.49 21.08
N ILE A 83 -2.01 21.90 19.88
CA ILE A 83 -0.75 21.36 19.37
C ILE A 83 0.24 22.52 19.18
N PRO A 84 1.45 22.45 19.80
CA PRO A 84 2.40 23.55 19.73
C PRO A 84 2.79 23.92 18.30
N ALA A 85 2.94 25.23 18.06
CA ALA A 85 3.39 25.75 16.77
C ALA A 85 4.75 25.12 16.36
N GLY A 86 4.87 24.76 15.09
CA GLY A 86 6.08 24.14 14.52
C GLY A 86 6.17 22.62 14.67
N LEU A 87 5.31 22.01 15.51
CA LEU A 87 5.32 20.56 15.75
C LEU A 87 4.71 19.78 14.56
N VAL A 88 3.74 20.37 13.87
CA VAL A 88 3.29 19.95 12.53
C VAL A 88 3.51 21.09 11.55
N GLN A 89 4.17 20.80 10.44
CA GLN A 89 4.34 21.73 9.33
C GLN A 89 3.87 21.07 8.05
N ILE A 90 3.10 21.81 7.24
CA ILE A 90 2.61 21.33 5.94
C ILE A 90 3.16 22.25 4.86
N ILE A 91 3.89 21.68 3.91
CA ILE A 91 4.52 22.42 2.81
C ILE A 91 4.11 21.82 1.47
N SER A 92 3.77 22.66 0.50
CA SER A 92 3.40 22.20 -0.85
C SER A 92 4.45 22.59 -1.87
N GLY A 93 4.57 21.79 -2.91
CA GLY A 93 5.49 22.02 -4.01
C GLY A 93 5.90 20.73 -4.72
N PRO A 94 6.68 20.85 -5.81
CA PRO A 94 7.13 19.72 -6.61
C PRO A 94 7.91 18.70 -5.78
N GLY A 95 7.67 17.40 -6.02
CA GLY A 95 8.42 16.34 -5.34
C GLY A 95 9.92 16.36 -5.68
N SER A 96 10.27 16.67 -6.93
CA SER A 96 11.64 16.72 -7.41
C SER A 96 12.51 17.77 -6.71
N SER A 97 11.91 18.87 -6.23
CA SER A 97 12.61 19.89 -5.46
C SER A 97 12.41 19.69 -3.95
N ILE A 98 11.18 19.82 -3.47
CA ILE A 98 10.87 19.84 -2.04
C ILE A 98 11.04 18.45 -1.41
N GLY A 99 10.61 17.38 -2.08
CA GLY A 99 10.75 16.01 -1.58
C GLY A 99 12.22 15.61 -1.41
N ASN A 100 13.05 15.89 -2.42
CA ASN A 100 14.49 15.66 -2.35
C ASN A 100 15.18 16.51 -1.29
N LEU A 101 14.77 17.76 -1.13
CA LEU A 101 15.31 18.64 -0.08
C LEU A 101 14.99 18.08 1.31
N LEU A 102 13.75 17.66 1.56
CA LEU A 102 13.38 17.01 2.82
C LEU A 102 14.22 15.74 3.07
N ALA A 103 14.37 14.90 2.05
CA ALA A 103 15.14 13.67 2.15
C ALA A 103 16.64 13.91 2.44
N LYS A 104 17.25 14.97 1.90
CA LYS A 104 18.67 15.34 2.13
C LYS A 104 18.91 16.19 3.37
N ASN A 105 17.88 16.75 4.00
CA ASN A 105 18.06 17.65 5.13
C ASN A 105 18.67 16.90 6.34
N GLN A 106 19.70 17.48 6.96
CA GLN A 106 20.41 16.92 8.12
C GLN A 106 19.63 16.99 9.43
N GLN A 107 18.66 17.92 9.53
CA GLN A 107 17.86 18.09 10.74
C GLN A 107 16.70 17.10 10.83
N ILE A 108 16.36 16.41 9.75
CA ILE A 108 15.34 15.36 9.75
C ILE A 108 16.01 14.04 10.15
N ASN A 109 15.38 13.25 11.02
CA ASN A 109 15.88 11.96 11.50
C ASN A 109 15.18 10.77 10.83
N LEU A 110 13.93 10.95 10.37
CA LEU A 110 13.14 9.96 9.62
C LEU A 110 12.48 10.63 8.42
N ILE A 111 12.64 10.05 7.22
CA ILE A 111 11.84 10.40 6.04
C ILE A 111 10.91 9.23 5.70
N SER A 112 9.62 9.47 5.73
CA SER A 112 8.59 8.50 5.36
C SER A 112 7.91 8.93 4.07
N ILE A 113 7.93 8.09 3.04
CA ILE A 113 7.24 8.33 1.77
C ILE A 113 6.25 7.20 1.51
N THR A 114 5.05 7.58 1.07
CA THR A 114 4.16 6.66 0.37
C THR A 114 3.99 7.14 -1.07
N GLY A 115 4.23 6.28 -2.05
CA GLY A 115 4.20 6.67 -3.46
C GLY A 115 4.77 5.61 -4.40
N SER A 116 5.22 6.02 -5.59
CA SER A 116 5.77 5.07 -6.56
C SER A 116 7.17 4.58 -6.16
N THR A 117 7.53 3.39 -6.63
CA THR A 117 8.85 2.77 -6.42
C THR A 117 10.00 3.68 -6.86
N GLY A 118 9.86 4.36 -7.99
CA GLY A 118 10.86 5.31 -8.49
C GLY A 118 11.04 6.51 -7.55
N ALA A 119 9.96 7.05 -7.01
CA ALA A 119 10.04 8.14 -6.04
C ALA A 119 10.68 7.68 -4.72
N GLY A 120 10.32 6.47 -4.24
CA GLY A 120 10.91 5.85 -3.06
C GLY A 120 12.42 5.66 -3.19
N LYS A 121 12.89 5.12 -4.31
CA LYS A 121 14.33 4.97 -4.60
C LYS A 121 15.07 6.30 -4.60
N SER A 122 14.50 7.33 -5.22
CA SER A 122 15.09 8.67 -5.23
C SER A 122 15.17 9.28 -3.82
N VAL A 123 14.14 9.10 -2.99
CA VAL A 123 14.16 9.52 -1.57
C VAL A 123 15.21 8.75 -0.78
N MET A 124 15.33 7.44 -0.98
CA MET A 124 16.32 6.60 -0.30
C MET A 124 17.75 7.00 -0.65
N GLU A 125 18.02 7.24 -1.93
CA GLU A 125 19.33 7.73 -2.40
C GLU A 125 19.67 9.09 -1.78
N ALA A 126 18.71 10.00 -1.74
CA ALA A 126 18.85 11.29 -1.09
C ALA A 126 19.09 11.18 0.43
N ALA A 127 18.40 10.25 1.10
CA ALA A 127 18.51 10.02 2.54
C ALA A 127 19.87 9.44 2.95
N ALA A 128 20.52 8.67 2.07
CA ALA A 128 21.82 8.04 2.30
C ALA A 128 22.92 9.05 2.63
N ALA A 129 22.83 10.29 2.11
CA ALA A 129 23.79 11.36 2.37
C ALA A 129 24.01 11.66 3.87
N ASN A 130 23.02 11.34 4.73
CA ASN A 130 23.12 11.53 6.17
C ASN A 130 22.72 10.28 6.97
N VAL A 131 22.71 9.09 6.34
CA VAL A 131 22.33 7.81 6.97
C VAL A 131 20.99 7.92 7.73
N LYS A 132 20.05 8.66 7.16
CA LYS A 132 18.74 8.94 7.77
C LYS A 132 17.87 7.69 7.72
N LYS A 133 17.05 7.46 8.75
CA LYS A 133 16.05 6.39 8.72
C LYS A 133 15.05 6.66 7.59
N VAL A 134 14.75 5.63 6.82
CA VAL A 134 13.74 5.68 5.75
C VAL A 134 12.58 4.76 6.10
N ASN A 135 11.37 5.20 5.77
CA ASN A 135 10.16 4.41 5.84
C ASN A 135 9.45 4.54 4.48
N LEU A 136 9.44 3.48 3.69
CA LEU A 136 9.07 3.50 2.28
C LEU A 136 7.87 2.57 2.10
N GLU A 137 6.70 3.12 1.80
CA GLU A 137 5.51 2.37 1.38
C GLU A 137 5.29 2.61 -0.12
N LEU A 138 5.67 1.63 -0.94
CA LEU A 138 5.79 1.77 -2.38
C LEU A 138 4.77 0.90 -3.12
N GLY A 139 4.87 0.87 -4.45
CA GLY A 139 3.91 0.16 -5.30
C GLY A 139 3.86 -1.34 -5.04
N GLY A 140 2.80 -1.97 -5.55
CA GLY A 140 2.54 -3.39 -5.43
C GLY A 140 2.21 -4.07 -6.75
N LYS A 141 2.20 -5.40 -6.73
CA LYS A 141 1.61 -6.24 -7.78
C LYS A 141 0.90 -7.44 -7.16
N ALA A 142 -0.07 -7.11 -6.30
CA ALA A 142 -0.70 -8.06 -5.39
C ALA A 142 -1.32 -9.25 -6.15
N PRO A 143 -0.87 -10.49 -5.88
CA PRO A 143 -1.51 -11.67 -6.41
C PRO A 143 -2.80 -11.97 -5.64
N ALA A 144 -3.86 -12.36 -6.35
CA ALA A 144 -5.03 -12.98 -5.77
C ALA A 144 -5.17 -14.40 -6.31
N ILE A 145 -5.17 -15.38 -5.41
CA ILE A 145 -5.11 -16.81 -5.73
C ILE A 145 -6.47 -17.43 -5.35
N VAL A 146 -7.15 -18.01 -6.34
CA VAL A 146 -8.44 -18.68 -6.17
C VAL A 146 -8.25 -20.17 -6.44
N THR A 147 -8.33 -20.97 -5.39
CA THR A 147 -8.14 -22.44 -5.47
C THR A 147 -9.43 -23.15 -5.87
N ASN A 148 -9.33 -24.44 -6.22
CA ASN A 148 -10.50 -25.29 -6.46
C ASN A 148 -11.41 -25.44 -5.24
N LYS A 149 -10.91 -25.15 -4.03
CA LYS A 149 -11.67 -25.22 -2.77
C LYS A 149 -12.16 -23.85 -2.29
N ALA A 150 -12.10 -22.84 -3.14
CA ALA A 150 -12.58 -21.51 -2.81
C ALA A 150 -14.11 -21.42 -2.86
N ASP A 151 -14.69 -20.61 -1.97
CA ASP A 151 -15.99 -20.00 -2.19
C ASP A 151 -15.87 -18.97 -3.34
N ILE A 152 -16.33 -19.35 -4.53
CA ILE A 152 -16.19 -18.55 -5.76
C ILE A 152 -16.99 -17.25 -5.69
N ASP A 153 -18.18 -17.27 -5.09
CA ASP A 153 -19.01 -16.06 -4.98
C ASP A 153 -18.36 -15.04 -4.03
N LYS A 154 -17.78 -15.51 -2.92
CA LYS A 154 -17.00 -14.69 -1.99
C LYS A 154 -15.74 -14.13 -2.67
N ALA A 155 -14.99 -14.97 -3.38
CA ALA A 155 -13.78 -14.55 -4.09
C ALA A 155 -14.08 -13.46 -5.13
N VAL A 156 -15.09 -13.67 -5.98
CA VAL A 156 -15.53 -12.68 -6.99
C VAL A 156 -15.94 -11.37 -6.31
N LYS A 157 -16.78 -11.44 -5.28
CA LYS A 157 -17.24 -10.24 -4.55
C LYS A 157 -16.06 -9.43 -4.02
N TYR A 158 -15.14 -10.06 -3.29
CA TYR A 158 -14.04 -9.35 -2.64
C TYR A 158 -12.98 -8.84 -3.62
N ILE A 159 -12.65 -9.60 -4.66
CA ILE A 159 -11.72 -9.16 -5.70
C ILE A 159 -12.29 -7.97 -6.47
N VAL A 160 -13.56 -8.03 -6.89
CA VAL A 160 -14.19 -6.92 -7.64
C VAL A 160 -14.30 -5.68 -6.76
N MET A 161 -14.82 -5.80 -5.53
CA MET A 161 -14.91 -4.68 -4.59
C MET A 161 -13.54 -4.02 -4.36
N ALA A 162 -12.49 -4.83 -4.15
CA ALA A 162 -11.15 -4.31 -3.99
C ALA A 162 -10.65 -3.60 -5.25
N ARG A 163 -10.91 -4.16 -6.44
CA ARG A 163 -10.43 -3.59 -7.69
C ARG A 163 -11.08 -2.26 -8.04
N ILE A 164 -12.38 -2.11 -7.82
CA ILE A 164 -13.10 -0.88 -8.17
C ILE A 164 -12.96 0.21 -7.11
N LYS A 165 -12.51 -0.13 -5.89
CA LYS A 165 -12.22 0.83 -4.83
C LYS A 165 -11.25 1.89 -5.34
N ASN A 166 -11.66 3.16 -5.29
CA ASN A 166 -10.91 4.29 -5.83
C ASN A 166 -10.47 4.09 -7.30
N SER A 167 -11.30 3.40 -8.08
CA SER A 167 -11.02 3.04 -9.49
C SER A 167 -9.72 2.26 -9.66
N GLY A 168 -9.38 1.42 -8.67
CA GLY A 168 -8.16 0.63 -8.66
C GLY A 168 -6.90 1.40 -8.27
N GLN A 169 -7.02 2.64 -7.81
CA GLN A 169 -5.86 3.44 -7.44
C GLN A 169 -5.51 3.22 -5.96
N VAL A 170 -5.26 1.97 -5.57
CA VAL A 170 -4.90 1.58 -4.19
C VAL A 170 -3.75 0.58 -4.26
N CYS A 171 -2.70 0.80 -3.47
CA CYS A 171 -1.48 -0.01 -3.47
C CYS A 171 -1.73 -1.48 -3.11
N THR A 172 -2.77 -1.76 -2.32
CA THR A 172 -3.12 -3.12 -1.88
C THR A 172 -4.06 -3.84 -2.83
N CYS A 173 -4.61 -3.21 -3.87
CA CYS A 173 -5.57 -3.85 -4.77
C CYS A 173 -5.01 -5.13 -5.43
N PRO A 174 -5.84 -6.18 -5.62
CA PRO A 174 -5.51 -7.29 -6.51
C PRO A 174 -5.12 -6.81 -7.91
N GLU A 175 -3.94 -7.19 -8.36
CA GLU A 175 -3.33 -6.74 -9.63
C GLU A 175 -3.03 -7.91 -10.58
N ARG A 176 -2.95 -9.14 -10.07
CA ARG A 176 -2.79 -10.38 -10.85
C ARG A 176 -3.66 -11.46 -10.25
N ILE A 177 -4.60 -11.99 -11.02
CA ILE A 177 -5.51 -13.02 -10.52
C ILE A 177 -5.08 -14.38 -11.06
N TYR A 178 -4.80 -15.32 -10.16
CA TYR A 178 -4.47 -16.70 -10.48
C TYR A 178 -5.63 -17.59 -10.05
N VAL A 179 -6.22 -18.33 -10.99
CA VAL A 179 -7.38 -19.19 -10.72
C VAL A 179 -7.10 -20.63 -11.10
N GLN A 180 -7.42 -21.56 -10.21
CA GLN A 180 -7.14 -22.98 -10.41
C GLN A 180 -8.10 -23.61 -11.42
N GLY A 181 -7.65 -24.71 -12.02
CA GLY A 181 -8.22 -25.21 -13.25
C GLY A 181 -9.69 -25.63 -13.24
N GLU A 182 -10.22 -26.16 -12.12
CA GLU A 182 -11.59 -26.68 -12.06
C GLU A 182 -12.62 -25.54 -11.94
N VAL A 183 -12.24 -24.43 -11.32
CA VAL A 183 -13.12 -23.27 -11.05
C VAL A 183 -12.87 -22.08 -11.99
N TYR A 184 -11.89 -22.18 -12.88
CA TYR A 184 -11.46 -21.10 -13.77
C TYR A 184 -12.62 -20.50 -14.60
N ASP A 185 -13.35 -21.33 -15.33
CA ASP A 185 -14.40 -20.84 -16.23
C ASP A 185 -15.57 -20.22 -15.47
N GLU A 186 -15.93 -20.80 -14.31
CA GLU A 186 -16.98 -20.25 -13.43
C GLU A 186 -16.57 -18.88 -12.88
N PHE A 187 -15.36 -18.77 -12.33
CA PHE A 187 -14.83 -17.53 -11.78
C PHE A 187 -14.76 -16.44 -12.85
N VAL A 188 -14.16 -16.74 -14.01
CA VAL A 188 -14.00 -15.79 -15.13
C VAL A 188 -15.36 -15.28 -15.62
N LYS A 189 -16.36 -16.16 -15.73
CA LYS A 189 -17.71 -15.75 -16.10
C LYS A 189 -18.30 -14.80 -15.05
N LYS A 190 -18.28 -15.18 -13.76
CA LYS A 190 -18.87 -14.40 -12.68
C LYS A 190 -18.20 -13.03 -12.48
N VAL A 191 -16.87 -12.97 -12.53
CA VAL A 191 -16.13 -11.71 -12.42
C VAL A 191 -16.40 -10.79 -13.63
N THR A 192 -16.47 -11.34 -14.84
CA THR A 192 -16.82 -10.56 -16.04
C THR A 192 -18.24 -10.00 -15.94
N ASP A 193 -19.22 -10.84 -15.58
CA ASP A 193 -20.63 -10.43 -15.41
C ASP A 193 -20.81 -9.38 -14.30
N THR A 194 -19.95 -9.39 -13.29
CA THR A 194 -19.99 -8.42 -12.18
C THR A 194 -19.32 -7.11 -12.60
N MET A 195 -18.13 -7.17 -13.19
CA MET A 195 -17.40 -5.99 -13.68
C MET A 195 -18.17 -5.24 -14.77
N SER A 196 -18.87 -5.94 -15.67
CA SER A 196 -19.63 -5.31 -16.76
C SER A 196 -20.85 -4.50 -16.29
N LYS A 197 -21.26 -4.65 -15.01
CA LYS A 197 -22.41 -3.95 -14.42
C LYS A 197 -22.01 -2.72 -13.61
N ILE A 198 -20.70 -2.51 -13.40
CA ILE A 198 -20.18 -1.40 -12.60
C ILE A 198 -20.43 -0.08 -13.35
N VAL A 199 -21.15 0.83 -12.72
CA VAL A 199 -21.48 2.15 -13.26
C VAL A 199 -20.34 3.12 -12.98
N THR A 200 -19.63 3.52 -14.03
CA THR A 200 -18.55 4.51 -13.95
C THR A 200 -19.10 5.90 -14.22
N GLY A 201 -18.82 6.88 -13.36
CA GLY A 201 -19.39 8.22 -13.52
C GLY A 201 -19.01 9.22 -12.43
N ASP A 202 -19.80 10.30 -12.33
CA ASP A 202 -19.59 11.36 -11.34
C ASP A 202 -19.61 10.79 -9.91
N PRO A 203 -18.53 10.94 -9.12
CA PRO A 203 -18.45 10.39 -7.76
C PRO A 203 -19.43 11.04 -6.77
N THR A 204 -20.07 12.15 -7.12
CA THR A 204 -21.12 12.79 -6.31
C THR A 204 -22.52 12.22 -6.56
N SER A 205 -22.68 11.44 -7.63
CA SER A 205 -23.94 10.77 -7.96
C SER A 205 -24.14 9.51 -7.13
N PRO A 206 -25.33 9.27 -6.55
CA PRO A 206 -25.62 8.05 -5.80
C PRO A 206 -25.70 6.78 -6.67
N ASN A 207 -25.75 6.94 -8.00
CA ASN A 207 -25.82 5.83 -8.95
C ASN A 207 -24.43 5.41 -9.49
N THR A 208 -23.36 6.03 -8.99
CA THR A 208 -21.99 5.76 -9.44
C THR A 208 -21.34 4.74 -8.51
N ASP A 209 -20.84 3.65 -9.09
CA ASP A 209 -20.05 2.65 -8.37
C ASP A 209 -18.55 2.99 -8.39
N MET A 210 -18.07 3.59 -9.48
CA MET A 210 -16.65 3.86 -9.71
C MET A 210 -16.43 5.27 -10.28
N GLY A 211 -15.50 6.02 -9.68
CA GLY A 211 -15.16 7.39 -10.09
C GLY A 211 -14.07 7.46 -11.17
N PRO A 212 -13.51 8.66 -11.40
CA PRO A 212 -12.46 8.86 -12.39
C PRO A 212 -11.07 8.42 -11.89
N ILE A 213 -10.18 8.20 -12.84
CA ILE A 213 -8.73 8.14 -12.66
C ILE A 213 -8.20 9.55 -12.35
N ILE A 214 -7.14 9.65 -11.54
CA ILE A 214 -6.64 10.92 -11.01
C ILE A 214 -6.31 11.96 -12.08
N ASN A 215 -5.65 11.56 -13.16
CA ASN A 215 -5.22 12.45 -14.23
C ASN A 215 -5.01 11.70 -15.56
N LYS A 216 -4.87 12.47 -16.63
CA LYS A 216 -4.69 11.95 -18.00
C LYS A 216 -3.45 11.08 -18.16
N LYS A 217 -2.34 11.40 -17.47
CA LYS A 217 -1.11 10.59 -17.53
C LYS A 217 -1.35 9.17 -17.00
N GLN A 218 -2.06 9.03 -15.87
CA GLN A 218 -2.40 7.72 -15.32
C GLN A 218 -3.39 6.99 -16.23
N LEU A 219 -4.39 7.71 -16.75
CA LEU A 219 -5.36 7.16 -17.70
C LEU A 219 -4.67 6.57 -18.95
N ASP A 220 -3.76 7.33 -19.56
CA ASP A 220 -2.99 6.89 -20.73
C ASP A 220 -2.08 5.70 -20.41
N SER A 221 -1.51 5.66 -19.20
CA SER A 221 -0.70 4.52 -18.78
C SER A 221 -1.52 3.24 -18.60
N ILE A 222 -2.77 3.34 -18.14
CA ILE A 222 -3.68 2.20 -18.01
C ILE A 222 -4.04 1.70 -19.41
N GLU A 223 -4.48 2.60 -20.29
CA GLU A 223 -4.84 2.27 -21.67
C GLU A 223 -3.68 1.60 -22.41
N GLN A 224 -2.47 2.16 -22.34
CA GLN A 224 -1.30 1.59 -22.99
C GLN A 224 -1.03 0.14 -22.54
N LYS A 225 -1.09 -0.14 -21.23
CA LYS A 225 -0.87 -1.51 -20.71
C LYS A 225 -1.93 -2.50 -21.20
N VAL A 226 -3.19 -2.06 -21.30
CA VAL A 226 -4.28 -2.90 -21.83
C VAL A 226 -4.06 -3.17 -23.32
N GLN A 227 -3.78 -2.13 -24.12
CA GLN A 227 -3.55 -2.30 -25.56
C GLN A 227 -2.31 -3.13 -25.86
N ASP A 228 -1.23 -2.98 -25.09
CA ASP A 228 -0.02 -3.80 -25.23
C ASP A 228 -0.31 -5.28 -24.92
N ALA A 229 -1.11 -5.56 -23.88
CA ALA A 229 -1.53 -6.92 -23.57
C ALA A 229 -2.37 -7.53 -24.70
N VAL A 230 -3.31 -6.77 -25.27
CA VAL A 230 -4.12 -7.21 -26.41
C VAL A 230 -3.25 -7.46 -27.65
N ALA A 231 -2.30 -6.58 -27.95
CA ALA A 231 -1.35 -6.76 -29.03
C ALA A 231 -0.47 -8.00 -28.85
N ALA A 232 -0.21 -8.40 -27.60
CA ALA A 232 0.50 -9.63 -27.25
C ALA A 232 -0.39 -10.90 -27.23
N GLY A 233 -1.68 -10.80 -27.58
CA GLY A 233 -2.60 -11.93 -27.71
C GLY A 233 -3.55 -12.14 -26.53
N ALA A 234 -3.54 -11.25 -25.54
CA ALA A 234 -4.54 -11.26 -24.47
C ALA A 234 -5.93 -10.88 -25.01
N LYS A 235 -6.97 -11.32 -24.31
CA LYS A 235 -8.37 -11.11 -24.71
C LYS A 235 -9.11 -10.32 -23.63
N VAL A 236 -9.67 -9.18 -24.01
CA VAL A 236 -10.59 -8.41 -23.18
C VAL A 236 -11.97 -9.07 -23.21
N LEU A 237 -12.55 -9.32 -22.02
CA LEU A 237 -13.89 -9.89 -21.87
C LEU A 237 -14.95 -8.83 -21.58
N THR A 238 -14.56 -7.73 -20.93
CA THR A 238 -15.41 -6.54 -20.71
C THR A 238 -14.51 -5.31 -20.49
N GLY A 239 -15.02 -4.13 -20.84
CA GLY A 239 -14.29 -2.86 -20.75
C GLY A 239 -13.12 -2.76 -21.73
N GLY A 240 -12.01 -2.18 -21.26
CA GLY A 240 -10.75 -2.10 -21.99
C GLY A 240 -10.52 -0.78 -22.73
N HIS A 241 -11.36 0.24 -22.50
CA HIS A 241 -11.25 1.52 -23.17
C HIS A 241 -11.42 2.72 -22.24
N ILE A 242 -10.88 3.86 -22.70
CA ILE A 242 -11.18 5.17 -22.13
C ILE A 242 -12.64 5.52 -22.45
N ILE A 243 -13.38 5.99 -21.45
CA ILE A 243 -14.75 6.49 -21.64
C ILE A 243 -14.65 7.94 -22.16
N GLU A 244 -15.16 8.19 -23.35
CA GLU A 244 -15.20 9.54 -23.94
C GLU A 244 -16.20 10.42 -23.20
N SER A 245 -15.72 11.16 -22.20
CA SER A 245 -16.53 12.11 -21.43
C SER A 245 -15.70 13.26 -20.86
N GLU A 246 -16.38 14.24 -20.22
CA GLU A 246 -15.70 15.28 -19.46
C GLU A 246 -15.11 14.69 -18.17
N GLY A 247 -13.84 14.27 -18.23
CA GLY A 247 -13.10 13.69 -17.12
C GLY A 247 -12.15 12.57 -17.54
N ASN A 248 -11.49 11.93 -16.57
CA ASN A 248 -10.55 10.84 -16.82
C ASN A 248 -11.19 9.49 -16.45
N PHE A 249 -12.11 8.99 -17.25
CA PHE A 249 -12.84 7.76 -16.95
C PHE A 249 -12.33 6.58 -17.76
N TYR A 250 -12.26 5.42 -17.12
CA TYR A 250 -11.80 4.16 -17.73
C TYR A 250 -12.80 3.06 -17.43
N GLU A 251 -13.06 2.18 -18.38
CA GLU A 251 -14.01 1.08 -18.19
C GLU A 251 -13.47 0.04 -17.19
N PRO A 252 -14.33 -0.51 -16.32
CA PRO A 252 -14.00 -1.70 -15.53
C PRO A 252 -13.61 -2.84 -16.48
N THR A 253 -12.39 -3.33 -16.39
CA THR A 253 -11.80 -4.20 -17.41
C THR A 253 -11.46 -5.58 -16.86
N VAL A 254 -11.87 -6.63 -17.58
CA VAL A 254 -11.41 -8.02 -17.34
C VAL A 254 -10.66 -8.50 -18.57
N ILE A 255 -9.44 -8.99 -18.37
CA ILE A 255 -8.58 -9.49 -19.43
C ILE A 255 -8.05 -10.88 -19.08
N VAL A 256 -8.11 -11.79 -20.06
CA VAL A 256 -7.66 -13.19 -19.94
C VAL A 256 -6.64 -13.51 -21.01
N ASN A 257 -6.07 -14.72 -20.98
CA ASN A 257 -4.99 -15.14 -21.87
C ASN A 257 -3.79 -14.20 -21.81
N VAL A 258 -3.50 -13.67 -20.61
CA VAL A 258 -2.34 -12.83 -20.35
C VAL A 258 -1.10 -13.71 -20.17
N ASP A 259 0.01 -13.26 -20.75
CA ASP A 259 1.33 -13.83 -20.52
C ASP A 259 1.91 -13.27 -19.21
N ASP A 260 2.52 -14.12 -18.38
CA ASP A 260 3.17 -13.69 -17.13
C ASP A 260 4.32 -12.70 -17.39
N ASP A 261 4.95 -12.78 -18.57
CA ASP A 261 6.01 -11.88 -18.96
C ASP A 261 5.54 -10.51 -19.46
N SER A 262 4.24 -10.34 -19.67
CA SER A 262 3.64 -9.09 -20.17
C SER A 262 3.71 -7.96 -19.13
N GLN A 263 3.71 -6.71 -19.61
CA GLN A 263 3.74 -5.54 -18.72
C GLN A 263 2.53 -5.48 -17.79
N ILE A 264 1.34 -5.92 -18.24
CA ILE A 264 0.15 -5.93 -17.40
C ILE A 264 0.26 -6.91 -16.22
N MET A 265 1.15 -7.91 -16.31
CA MET A 265 1.50 -8.83 -15.22
C MET A 265 2.74 -8.37 -14.44
N LYS A 266 3.70 -7.66 -15.03
CA LYS A 266 4.92 -7.23 -14.30
C LYS A 266 4.81 -5.90 -13.58
N ASP A 267 4.17 -4.92 -14.23
CA ASP A 267 4.10 -3.55 -13.75
C ASP A 267 2.76 -3.26 -13.07
N GLU A 268 2.79 -2.44 -12.02
CA GLU A 268 1.59 -1.97 -11.34
C GLU A 268 0.68 -1.21 -12.32
N ILE A 269 -0.58 -1.64 -12.46
CA ILE A 269 -1.55 -1.00 -13.36
C ILE A 269 -2.09 0.26 -12.68
N PHE A 270 -2.49 0.14 -11.41
CA PHE A 270 -3.06 1.23 -10.61
C PHE A 270 -4.31 1.83 -11.28
N GLY A 271 -5.19 0.93 -11.74
CA GLY A 271 -6.41 1.23 -12.49
C GLY A 271 -7.38 0.05 -12.44
N PRO A 272 -8.60 0.16 -12.99
CA PRO A 272 -9.68 -0.79 -12.76
C PRO A 272 -9.61 -2.00 -13.72
N VAL A 273 -8.45 -2.68 -13.76
CA VAL A 273 -8.17 -3.79 -14.67
C VAL A 273 -7.83 -5.06 -13.90
N LEU A 274 -8.46 -6.18 -14.27
CA LEU A 274 -8.25 -7.52 -13.72
C LEU A 274 -7.67 -8.46 -14.78
N PRO A 275 -6.33 -8.62 -14.84
CA PRO A 275 -5.72 -9.69 -15.59
C PRO A 275 -5.87 -11.02 -14.84
N ILE A 276 -6.35 -12.04 -15.54
CA ILE A 276 -6.62 -13.37 -14.98
C ILE A 276 -5.82 -14.42 -15.74
N ALA A 277 -5.07 -15.22 -15.01
CA ALA A 277 -4.32 -16.36 -15.51
C ALA A 277 -4.70 -17.65 -14.79
N LYS A 278 -4.61 -18.77 -15.50
CA LYS A 278 -4.88 -20.10 -14.97
C LYS A 278 -3.63 -20.69 -14.31
N PHE A 279 -3.78 -21.45 -13.22
CA PHE A 279 -2.70 -22.26 -12.65
C PHE A 279 -3.16 -23.71 -12.41
N ALA A 280 -2.21 -24.65 -12.31
CA ALA A 280 -2.50 -26.07 -12.11
C ALA A 280 -2.26 -26.51 -10.65
N THR A 281 -1.13 -26.11 -10.07
CA THR A 281 -0.71 -26.59 -8.74
C THR A 281 -0.50 -25.44 -7.75
N ILE A 282 -0.60 -25.75 -6.45
CA ILE A 282 -0.35 -24.77 -5.37
C ILE A 282 1.10 -24.27 -5.42
N ASP A 283 2.06 -25.15 -5.69
CA ASP A 283 3.48 -24.78 -5.84
C ASP A 283 3.69 -23.77 -6.97
N GLU A 284 3.10 -24.03 -8.14
CA GLU A 284 3.15 -23.10 -9.29
C GLU A 284 2.52 -21.74 -8.93
N ALA A 285 1.39 -21.72 -8.25
CA ALA A 285 0.74 -20.48 -7.84
C ALA A 285 1.61 -19.66 -6.87
N ILE A 286 2.29 -20.32 -5.93
CA ILE A 286 3.22 -19.68 -4.99
C ILE A 286 4.43 -19.11 -5.73
N ASP A 287 5.02 -19.88 -6.64
CA ASP A 287 6.19 -19.45 -7.40
C ASP A 287 5.86 -18.23 -8.27
N ARG A 288 4.72 -18.25 -8.99
CA ARG A 288 4.24 -17.13 -9.81
C ARG A 288 3.79 -15.92 -9.01
N ALA A 289 3.22 -16.12 -7.82
CA ALA A 289 2.89 -15.04 -6.90
C ALA A 289 4.16 -14.34 -6.40
N ASN A 290 5.20 -15.13 -6.08
CA ASN A 290 6.49 -14.66 -5.61
C ASN A 290 7.38 -14.08 -6.72
N ASP A 291 7.14 -14.43 -7.98
CA ASP A 291 7.83 -13.84 -9.14
C ASP A 291 7.34 -12.41 -9.41
N SER A 292 7.85 -11.51 -8.58
CA SER A 292 7.64 -10.08 -8.68
C SER A 292 8.72 -9.35 -7.90
N PRO A 293 9.21 -8.18 -8.36
CA PRO A 293 10.05 -7.33 -7.54
C PRO A 293 9.30 -6.74 -6.34
N TYR A 294 7.96 -6.81 -6.34
CA TYR A 294 7.06 -6.32 -5.30
C TYR A 294 6.74 -7.38 -4.26
N GLY A 295 6.11 -6.96 -3.15
CA GLY A 295 5.68 -7.84 -2.07
C GLY A 295 4.88 -7.11 -0.99
N LEU A 296 3.85 -6.34 -1.37
CA LEU A 296 3.01 -5.59 -0.43
C LEU A 296 1.87 -6.44 0.16
N SER A 297 0.83 -6.70 -0.63
CA SER A 297 -0.33 -7.50 -0.22
C SER A 297 -0.55 -8.70 -1.16
N SER A 298 -1.32 -9.68 -0.69
CA SER A 298 -1.77 -10.85 -1.43
C SER A 298 -3.08 -11.37 -0.89
N TYR A 299 -3.83 -12.07 -1.75
CA TYR A 299 -5.14 -12.59 -1.42
C TYR A 299 -5.20 -14.08 -1.75
N VAL A 300 -5.76 -14.87 -0.86
CA VAL A 300 -5.91 -16.31 -1.00
C VAL A 300 -7.36 -16.67 -0.69
N TYR A 301 -8.00 -17.35 -1.64
CA TYR A 301 -9.36 -17.86 -1.49
C TYR A 301 -9.31 -19.39 -1.52
N THR A 302 -9.59 -20.00 -0.37
CA THR A 302 -9.65 -21.45 -0.15
C THR A 302 -10.33 -21.73 1.18
N ASP A 303 -11.27 -22.67 1.23
CA ASP A 303 -11.85 -23.15 2.50
C ASP A 303 -11.01 -24.28 3.13
N ASP A 304 -9.87 -24.63 2.53
CA ASP A 304 -8.92 -25.61 3.07
C ASP A 304 -7.86 -24.94 3.95
N LEU A 305 -7.81 -25.38 5.21
CA LEU A 305 -6.87 -24.83 6.20
C LEU A 305 -5.41 -25.12 5.86
N LYS A 306 -5.10 -26.26 5.23
CA LYS A 306 -3.72 -26.60 4.88
C LYS A 306 -3.24 -25.72 3.73
N GLU A 307 -4.07 -25.51 2.72
CA GLU A 307 -3.77 -24.56 1.64
C GLU A 307 -3.57 -23.14 2.18
N SER A 308 -4.47 -22.70 3.07
CA SER A 308 -4.36 -21.40 3.74
C SER A 308 -3.01 -21.24 4.44
N MET A 309 -2.62 -22.21 5.26
CA MET A 309 -1.34 -22.21 5.96
C MET A 309 -0.14 -22.29 5.00
N GLU A 310 -0.24 -23.07 3.94
CA GLU A 310 0.81 -23.24 2.94
C GLU A 310 1.12 -21.91 2.24
N PHE A 311 0.08 -21.22 1.77
CA PHE A 311 0.23 -19.90 1.15
C PHE A 311 0.77 -18.87 2.15
N THR A 312 0.19 -18.77 3.36
CA THR A 312 0.65 -17.80 4.36
C THR A 312 2.13 -17.99 4.74
N ASN A 313 2.62 -19.23 4.79
CA ASN A 313 4.02 -19.50 5.15
C ASN A 313 5.01 -19.29 4.01
N ARG A 314 4.58 -19.38 2.74
CA ARG A 314 5.48 -19.41 1.58
C ARG A 314 5.40 -18.18 0.68
N LEU A 315 4.35 -17.37 0.81
CA LEU A 315 4.26 -16.08 0.12
C LEU A 315 5.25 -15.10 0.76
N ASN A 316 6.12 -14.53 -0.06
CA ASN A 316 7.13 -13.56 0.36
C ASN A 316 6.59 -12.13 0.28
N ILE A 317 5.54 -11.87 1.04
CA ILE A 317 4.67 -10.70 0.93
C ILE A 317 4.34 -10.21 2.34
N GLY A 318 4.26 -8.89 2.51
CA GLY A 318 4.00 -8.27 3.82
C GLY A 318 2.64 -8.63 4.42
N GLU A 319 1.61 -8.68 3.59
CA GLU A 319 0.25 -8.97 4.01
C GLU A 319 -0.37 -10.11 3.19
N VAL A 320 -0.90 -11.12 3.88
CA VAL A 320 -1.62 -12.24 3.28
C VAL A 320 -3.04 -12.25 3.83
N TYR A 321 -4.00 -11.97 2.95
CA TYR A 321 -5.43 -11.95 3.25
C TYR A 321 -6.03 -13.30 2.84
N VAL A 322 -6.63 -14.03 3.77
CA VAL A 322 -7.26 -15.34 3.50
C VAL A 322 -8.78 -15.22 3.69
N ASN A 323 -9.54 -15.42 2.61
CA ASN A 323 -11.01 -15.36 2.60
C ASN A 323 -11.62 -14.06 3.13
N CYS A 324 -10.91 -12.95 3.06
CA CYS A 324 -11.38 -11.63 3.52
C CYS A 324 -11.19 -10.55 2.45
N GLU A 325 -11.87 -9.44 2.68
CA GLU A 325 -11.76 -8.20 1.92
C GLU A 325 -10.38 -7.53 2.05
N ALA A 326 -10.07 -6.67 1.07
CA ALA A 326 -8.89 -5.80 1.06
C ALA A 326 -9.04 -4.62 2.05
N GLU A 327 -9.26 -4.94 3.33
CA GLU A 327 -9.40 -3.98 4.41
C GLU A 327 -8.24 -4.10 5.40
N GLU A 328 -7.51 -3.00 5.55
CA GLU A 328 -6.33 -2.92 6.41
C GLU A 328 -6.76 -2.70 7.86
N ALA A 329 -6.38 -3.63 8.75
CA ALA A 329 -6.57 -3.43 10.18
C ALA A 329 -5.55 -2.41 10.72
N LEU A 330 -6.02 -1.32 11.34
CA LEU A 330 -5.16 -0.29 11.96
C LEU A 330 -4.27 -0.81 13.11
N THR A 331 -4.57 -2.00 13.63
CA THR A 331 -3.80 -2.71 14.64
C THR A 331 -2.80 -3.70 14.05
N GLY A 332 -2.90 -4.01 12.76
CA GLY A 332 -1.95 -4.85 12.04
C GLY A 332 -0.65 -4.10 11.75
N TYR A 333 0.11 -4.60 10.78
CA TYR A 333 1.35 -3.95 10.34
C TYR A 333 1.35 -3.89 8.81
N HIS A 334 1.23 -2.67 8.30
CA HIS A 334 1.23 -2.41 6.87
C HIS A 334 2.66 -2.17 6.41
N ALA A 335 3.26 -3.15 5.74
CA ALA A 335 4.67 -3.10 5.37
C ALA A 335 4.96 -3.94 4.13
N GLY A 336 5.62 -3.36 3.14
CA GLY A 336 6.04 -4.08 1.94
C GLY A 336 7.37 -4.83 2.09
N TRP A 337 7.53 -5.92 1.36
CA TRP A 337 8.82 -6.59 1.15
C TRP A 337 9.46 -6.13 -0.16
N ARG A 338 10.77 -6.36 -0.33
CA ARG A 338 11.51 -6.13 -1.58
C ARG A 338 11.40 -4.67 -2.06
N GLN A 339 10.94 -4.44 -3.30
CA GLN A 339 10.76 -3.07 -3.83
C GLN A 339 9.46 -2.40 -3.39
N SER A 340 8.57 -3.12 -2.69
CA SER A 340 7.36 -2.51 -2.12
C SER A 340 7.64 -1.69 -0.87
N GLY A 341 8.80 -1.83 -0.23
CA GLY A 341 9.08 -0.97 0.91
C GLY A 341 10.21 -1.39 1.83
N LEU A 342 10.47 -0.49 2.79
CA LEU A 342 11.34 -0.68 3.94
C LEU A 342 10.70 0.03 5.14
N GLY A 343 10.58 -0.65 6.28
CA GLY A 343 9.77 -0.17 7.41
C GLY A 343 8.29 -0.49 7.21
N GLY A 344 7.42 0.19 7.96
CA GLY A 344 5.98 -0.01 7.85
C GLY A 344 5.16 1.02 8.61
N ALA A 345 3.85 0.86 8.56
CA ALA A 345 2.87 1.67 9.25
C ALA A 345 1.90 0.81 10.06
N ASP A 346 1.09 1.48 10.87
CA ASP A 346 0.06 0.88 11.73
C ASP A 346 0.57 -0.05 12.84
N GLY A 347 -0.33 -0.38 13.76
CA GLY A 347 -0.05 -1.24 14.89
C GLY A 347 1.10 -0.77 15.79
N GLN A 348 1.69 -1.72 16.51
CA GLN A 348 2.84 -1.46 17.38
C GLN A 348 4.12 -1.24 16.57
N HIS A 349 4.34 -2.01 15.50
CA HIS A 349 5.57 -1.94 14.73
C HIS A 349 5.69 -0.65 13.92
N GLY A 350 4.61 -0.18 13.28
CA GLY A 350 4.61 1.13 12.63
C GLY A 350 4.74 2.30 13.61
N PHE A 351 4.30 2.12 14.87
CA PHE A 351 4.55 3.09 15.93
C PHE A 351 6.03 3.14 16.34
N GLU A 352 6.67 1.98 16.45
CA GLU A 352 8.09 1.83 16.77
C GLU A 352 9.02 2.42 15.69
N GLU A 353 8.52 2.62 14.46
CA GLU A 353 9.28 3.29 13.41
C GLU A 353 9.73 4.71 13.78
N TYR A 354 8.98 5.36 14.68
CA TYR A 354 9.22 6.73 15.15
C TYR A 354 10.01 6.80 16.46
N LEU A 355 10.55 5.68 16.93
CA LEU A 355 11.29 5.58 18.19
C LEU A 355 12.74 5.10 17.94
N ASN A 356 13.66 5.63 18.76
CA ASN A 356 14.99 5.08 18.98
C ASN A 356 15.03 4.34 20.31
N THR A 357 15.89 3.33 20.39
CA THR A 357 16.10 2.57 21.63
C THR A 357 17.45 2.95 22.23
N THR A 358 17.46 3.33 23.51
CA THR A 358 18.67 3.49 24.32
C THR A 358 18.77 2.32 25.29
N VAL A 359 19.94 1.70 25.43
CA VAL A 359 20.23 0.77 26.51
C VAL A 359 21.16 1.44 27.53
N SER A 360 20.84 1.32 28.82
CA SER A 360 21.65 1.77 29.94
C SER A 360 22.04 0.60 30.81
N TYR A 361 23.32 0.48 31.14
CA TYR A 361 23.86 -0.49 32.11
C TYR A 361 24.21 0.28 33.39
N LEU A 362 23.38 0.13 34.41
CA LEU A 362 23.52 0.84 35.68
C LEU A 362 24.09 -0.09 36.73
N ARG A 363 25.36 0.11 37.08
CA ARG A 363 25.99 -0.59 38.19
C ARG A 363 25.87 0.24 39.46
N TYR A 364 25.48 -0.41 40.54
CA TYR A 364 25.28 0.23 41.84
C TYR A 364 26.11 -0.52 42.88
N GLU A 365 27.31 0.01 43.17
CA GLU A 365 28.22 -0.54 44.19
C GLU A 365 27.63 -0.46 45.60
#